data_AF-A0A2G5TNQ0-F1
#
_entry.id   AF-A0A2G5TNQ0-F1
#
_cell.length_a   1.000
_cell.length_b   1.000
_cell.length_c   1.000
_cell.angle_alpha   90.00
_cell.angle_beta   90.00
_cell.angle_gamma   90.00
#
_symmetry.space_group_name_H-M   'P 1'
#
loop_
_entity.id
_entity.type
_entity.pdbx_description
1 polymer ?
#
loop_
_entity_poly.entity_id
_entity_poly.type
_entity_poly.pdbx_seq_one_letter_code
_entity_poly.pdbx_strand_id
1 'polypeptide(L)'
;MILLWFFTIVAVFGLPNIEEEQEEDAAPPPVPPILAKIGGNVEIKLPQVANYRRFIRNQDNPALNGDQIYRVCNGKNKKTCGFWESSQTKKKFPSGTTTYNKNKKALIIKKMKKSDFGTYTTLKMQIIQKVQESPASGK
;
A
#
# COMPACT_ATOMS: atom_id res chain seq x y z
N MET A 1 -11.53 -62.52 55.32
CA MET A 1 -11.17 -63.21 54.06
C MET A 1 -11.84 -62.43 52.92
N ILE A 2 -11.03 -61.91 51.98
CA ILE A 2 -11.39 -61.27 50.68
C ILE A 2 -12.04 -59.88 50.80
N LEU A 3 -11.30 -58.76 50.64
CA LEU A 3 -10.91 -58.02 49.41
C LEU A 3 -12.09 -57.46 48.59
N LEU A 4 -12.07 -56.13 48.35
CA LEU A 4 -12.42 -55.37 47.13
C LEU A 4 -12.74 -53.91 47.56
N TRP A 5 -11.77 -52.98 47.54
CA TRP A 5 -11.37 -52.10 46.42
C TRP A 5 -12.49 -51.21 45.84
N PHE A 6 -12.30 -49.90 46.07
CA PHE A 6 -12.74 -48.67 45.37
C PHE A 6 -13.76 -48.77 44.22
N PHE A 7 -14.67 -47.80 44.14
CA PHE A 7 -14.58 -46.70 43.15
C PHE A 7 -15.77 -45.73 43.33
N THR A 8 -15.43 -44.52 43.78
CA THR A 8 -16.26 -43.32 43.66
C THR A 8 -16.24 -42.88 42.20
N ILE A 9 -17.39 -42.67 41.57
CA ILE A 9 -17.47 -41.95 40.29
C ILE A 9 -18.42 -40.77 40.48
N VAL A 10 -17.84 -39.59 40.70
CA VAL A 10 -18.51 -38.31 40.49
C VAL A 10 -18.29 -37.97 39.01
N ALA A 11 -19.33 -38.15 38.19
CA ALA A 11 -19.30 -37.69 36.82
C ALA A 11 -19.51 -36.17 36.80
N VAL A 12 -18.41 -35.42 36.83
CA VAL A 12 -18.42 -34.01 36.42
C VAL A 12 -18.48 -34.00 34.90
N PHE A 13 -19.64 -33.62 34.35
CA PHE A 13 -19.79 -33.32 32.93
C PHE A 13 -18.94 -32.08 32.62
N GLY A 14 -17.69 -32.32 32.20
CA GLY A 14 -16.85 -31.31 31.58
C GLY A 14 -17.47 -30.92 30.24
N LEU A 15 -17.98 -29.70 30.16
CA LEU A 15 -18.20 -29.02 28.89
C LEU A 15 -16.89 -29.05 28.10
N PRO A 16 -16.88 -29.44 26.82
CA PRO A 16 -15.69 -29.31 26.00
C PRO A 16 -15.37 -27.82 25.90
N ASN A 17 -14.22 -27.44 26.46
CA ASN A 17 -13.52 -26.22 26.09
C ASN A 17 -13.32 -26.30 24.57
N ILE A 18 -14.06 -25.48 23.85
CA ILE A 18 -13.75 -25.13 22.48
C ILE A 18 -12.48 -24.29 22.62
N GLU A 19 -11.33 -24.95 22.47
CA GLU A 19 -10.10 -24.25 22.12
C GLU A 19 -10.39 -23.59 20.77
N GLU A 20 -10.67 -22.30 20.84
CA GLU A 20 -10.67 -21.40 19.70
C GLU A 20 -9.25 -21.49 19.14
N GLU A 21 -9.07 -22.38 18.16
CA GLU A 21 -7.86 -22.42 17.34
C GLU A 21 -7.75 -21.02 16.74
N GLN A 22 -6.89 -20.23 17.35
CA GLN A 22 -6.52 -18.92 16.87
C GLN A 22 -5.82 -19.17 15.54
N GLU A 23 -6.60 -19.15 14.46
CA GLU A 23 -6.11 -19.08 13.10
C GLU A 23 -5.23 -17.83 13.07
N GLU A 24 -3.92 -18.05 13.20
CA GLU A 24 -2.91 -17.03 13.06
C GLU A 24 -3.02 -16.55 11.61
N ASP A 25 -3.84 -15.51 11.44
CA ASP A 25 -4.23 -14.88 10.18
C ASP A 25 -2.96 -14.63 9.36
N ALA A 26 -2.65 -15.57 8.47
CA ALA A 26 -1.41 -15.61 7.73
C ALA A 26 -1.36 -14.32 6.90
N ALA A 27 -0.54 -13.37 7.36
CA ALA A 27 -0.45 -12.05 6.74
C ALA A 27 -0.32 -12.22 5.21
N PRO A 28 -1.16 -11.54 4.41
CA PRO A 28 -1.16 -11.73 2.97
C PRO A 28 0.26 -11.53 2.44
N PRO A 29 0.70 -12.37 1.47
CA PRO A 29 2.08 -12.36 1.01
C PRO A 29 2.50 -10.95 0.60
N PRO A 30 3.70 -10.51 0.96
CA PRO A 30 4.14 -9.15 0.70
C PRO A 30 4.13 -8.88 -0.81
N VAL A 31 3.35 -7.87 -1.24
CA VAL A 31 3.29 -7.47 -2.65
C VAL A 31 4.69 -7.03 -3.10
N PRO A 32 5.26 -7.65 -4.16
CA PRO A 32 6.59 -7.28 -4.64
C PRO A 32 6.60 -5.83 -5.15
N PRO A 33 7.70 -5.09 -4.98
CA PRO A 33 7.80 -3.72 -5.47
C PRO A 33 7.77 -3.67 -7.00
N ILE A 34 7.12 -2.64 -7.53
CA ILE A 34 7.14 -2.32 -8.95
C ILE A 34 8.48 -1.65 -9.27
N LEU A 35 9.26 -2.25 -10.16
CA LEU A 35 10.52 -1.67 -10.63
C LEU A 35 10.27 -0.75 -11.83
N ALA A 36 10.82 0.46 -11.77
CA ALA A 36 10.70 1.44 -12.85
C ALA A 36 12.01 2.20 -13.07
N LYS A 37 12.26 2.65 -14.30
CA LYS A 37 13.44 3.46 -14.66
C LYS A 37 13.11 4.94 -14.65
N ILE A 38 14.07 5.79 -14.29
CA ILE A 38 13.98 7.24 -14.55
C ILE A 38 13.75 7.46 -16.06
N GLY A 39 12.84 8.37 -16.40
CA GLY A 39 12.39 8.64 -17.77
C GLY A 39 11.43 7.58 -18.33
N GLY A 40 11.29 6.43 -17.67
CA GLY A 40 10.36 5.36 -18.04
C GLY A 40 8.91 5.68 -17.68
N ASN A 41 8.04 4.71 -17.96
CA ASN A 41 6.63 4.77 -17.58
C ASN A 41 6.34 3.65 -16.56
N VAL A 42 5.44 3.91 -15.63
CA VAL A 42 4.97 2.89 -14.68
C VAL A 42 3.45 2.86 -14.64
N GLU A 43 2.91 1.66 -14.48
CA GLU A 43 1.50 1.40 -14.24
C GLU A 43 1.32 0.85 -12.83
N ILE A 44 0.66 1.62 -11.97
CA ILE A 44 0.47 1.29 -10.55
C ILE A 44 -1.00 0.89 -10.36
N LYS A 45 -1.25 -0.40 -10.12
CA LYS A 45 -2.60 -0.94 -9.96
C LYS A 45 -3.24 -0.42 -8.67
N LEU A 46 -4.21 0.48 -8.82
CA LEU A 46 -4.94 1.12 -7.72
C LEU A 46 -6.39 1.39 -8.17
N PRO A 47 -7.39 1.22 -7.28
CA PRO A 47 -8.79 1.47 -7.61
C PRO A 47 -9.02 2.96 -7.86
N GLN A 48 -10.13 3.30 -8.51
CA GLN A 48 -10.47 4.67 -8.80
C GLN A 48 -10.88 5.39 -7.51
N VAL A 49 -10.17 6.45 -7.15
CA VAL A 49 -10.50 7.34 -6.04
C VAL A 49 -10.29 8.79 -6.46
N ALA A 50 -10.87 9.73 -5.72
CA ALA A 50 -10.69 11.16 -6.01
C ALA A 50 -9.26 11.64 -5.78
N ASN A 51 -8.60 11.09 -4.75
CA ASN A 51 -7.26 11.47 -4.33
C ASN A 51 -6.39 10.24 -4.06
N TYR A 52 -5.17 10.26 -4.59
CA TYR A 52 -4.12 9.31 -4.25
C TYR A 52 -3.13 9.96 -3.30
N ARG A 53 -2.50 9.13 -2.46
CA ARG A 53 -1.38 9.54 -1.62
C ARG A 53 -0.12 8.80 -2.04
N ARG A 54 1.00 9.48 -1.87
CA ARG A 54 2.29 8.81 -1.85
C ARG A 54 3.16 9.36 -0.75
N PHE A 55 4.05 8.51 -0.28
CA PHE A 55 5.08 8.87 0.67
C PHE A 55 6.45 8.59 0.08
N ILE A 56 7.29 9.62 0.08
CA ILE A 56 8.62 9.57 -0.51
C ILE A 56 9.66 9.67 0.59
N ARG A 57 10.62 8.73 0.55
CA ARG A 57 11.89 8.79 1.29
C ARG A 57 13.02 8.71 0.28
N ASN A 58 13.57 9.85 -0.04
CA ASN A 58 14.73 10.02 -0.90
C ASN A 58 15.88 10.52 -0.01
N GLN A 59 16.96 9.73 0.07
CA GLN A 59 18.15 10.07 0.85
C GLN A 59 18.99 11.14 0.14
N ASP A 60 19.09 11.08 -1.19
CA ASP A 60 19.87 12.03 -1.99
C ASP A 60 19.27 13.44 -2.01
N ASN A 61 17.94 13.55 -1.94
CA ASN A 61 17.24 14.82 -2.01
C ASN A 61 16.08 14.88 -1.00
N PRO A 62 16.38 15.24 0.26
CA PRO A 62 15.39 15.31 1.33
C PRO A 62 14.25 16.31 1.06
N ALA A 63 14.45 17.29 0.18
CA ALA A 63 13.40 18.24 -0.18
C ALA A 63 12.24 17.58 -0.95
N LEU A 64 12.41 16.34 -1.43
CA LEU A 64 11.36 15.54 -2.07
C LEU A 64 10.56 14.69 -1.07
N ASN A 65 10.96 14.65 0.20
CA ASN A 65 10.40 13.74 1.19
C ASN A 65 9.03 14.17 1.68
N GLY A 66 8.30 13.18 2.20
CA GLY A 66 7.05 13.40 2.92
C GLY A 66 5.80 13.02 2.14
N ASP A 67 4.66 13.35 2.76
CA ASP A 67 3.33 13.03 2.26
C ASP A 67 2.90 13.94 1.13
N GLN A 68 2.54 13.32 0.02
CA GLN A 68 2.09 14.02 -1.17
C GLN A 68 0.71 13.52 -1.60
N ILE A 69 -0.10 14.43 -2.12
CA ILE A 69 -1.45 14.16 -2.59
C ILE A 69 -1.52 14.47 -4.08
N TYR A 70 -2.15 13.58 -4.83
CA TYR A 70 -2.55 13.81 -6.22
C TYR A 70 -4.07 13.75 -6.32
N ARG A 71 -4.67 14.75 -6.96
CA ARG A 71 -6.11 14.78 -7.23
C ARG A 71 -6.38 14.42 -8.69
N VAL A 72 -7.29 13.47 -8.91
CA VAL A 72 -7.73 13.11 -10.25
C VAL A 72 -8.53 14.26 -10.85
N CYS A 73 -8.19 14.65 -12.07
CA CYS A 73 -8.90 15.71 -12.78
C CYS A 73 -10.32 15.32 -13.17
N ASN A 74 -11.23 16.27 -13.01
CA ASN A 74 -12.61 16.23 -13.46
C ASN A 74 -13.06 17.62 -13.94
N GLY A 75 -14.31 17.73 -14.38
CA GLY A 75 -14.85 19.00 -14.90
C GLY A 75 -14.86 20.16 -13.89
N LYS A 76 -14.92 19.86 -12.59
CA LYS A 76 -15.07 20.84 -11.49
C LYS A 76 -13.73 21.31 -10.91
N ASN A 77 -12.67 20.52 -10.97
CA ASN A 77 -11.40 20.77 -10.28
C ASN A 77 -10.19 21.03 -11.21
N LYS A 78 -10.43 21.47 -12.44
CA LYS A 78 -9.39 21.63 -13.49
C LYS A 78 -8.14 22.42 -13.05
N LYS A 79 -8.28 23.39 -12.14
CA LYS A 79 -7.17 24.22 -11.65
C LYS A 79 -6.36 23.59 -10.51
N THR A 80 -6.89 22.55 -9.86
CA THR A 80 -6.34 21.99 -8.60
C THR A 80 -6.05 20.49 -8.67
N CYS A 81 -5.94 19.94 -9.87
CA CYS A 81 -5.76 18.51 -10.14
C CYS A 81 -4.58 18.24 -11.07
N GLY A 82 -4.18 16.97 -11.21
CA GLY A 82 -3.20 16.54 -12.22
C GLY A 82 -1.73 16.76 -11.83
N PHE A 83 -1.46 17.14 -10.59
CA PHE A 83 -0.11 17.29 -10.05
C PHE A 83 -0.02 16.78 -8.62
N TRP A 84 1.19 16.46 -8.19
CA TRP A 84 1.52 16.09 -6.82
C TRP A 84 1.84 17.35 -6.01
N GLU A 85 1.27 17.45 -4.82
CA GLU A 85 1.54 18.53 -3.88
C GLU A 85 1.75 18.01 -2.47
N SER A 86 2.44 18.78 -1.63
CA SER A 86 2.53 18.50 -0.20
C SER A 86 1.13 18.52 0.43
N SER A 87 0.84 17.51 1.24
CA SER A 87 -0.39 17.47 2.03
C SER A 87 -0.48 18.65 3.00
N GLN A 88 0.66 19.14 3.50
CA GLN A 88 0.79 20.22 4.48
C GLN A 88 0.94 21.59 3.81
N THR A 89 1.95 21.77 2.96
CA THR A 89 2.32 23.11 2.44
C THR A 89 1.70 23.46 1.10
N LYS A 90 1.01 22.50 0.44
CA LYS A 90 0.45 22.64 -0.93
C LYS A 90 1.49 22.95 -2.01
N LYS A 91 2.78 22.97 -1.70
CA LYS A 91 3.85 23.13 -2.68
C LYS A 91 3.84 21.95 -3.65
N LYS A 92 3.93 22.25 -4.95
CA LYS A 92 3.99 21.23 -6.00
C LYS A 92 5.33 20.52 -6.01
N PHE A 93 5.28 19.20 -6.19
CA PHE A 93 6.48 18.40 -6.41
C PHE A 93 6.74 18.21 -7.90
N PRO A 94 8.00 18.21 -8.34
CA PRO A 94 8.33 17.72 -9.66
C PRO A 94 7.87 16.26 -9.76
N SER A 95 7.25 15.89 -10.86
CA SER A 95 6.82 14.52 -11.14
C SER A 95 6.76 14.30 -12.64
N GLY A 96 6.77 13.04 -13.07
CA GLY A 96 6.30 12.63 -14.39
C GLY A 96 4.81 12.96 -14.58
N THR A 97 4.35 12.92 -15.83
CA THR A 97 2.93 13.14 -16.12
C THR A 97 2.11 12.02 -15.51
N THR A 98 1.37 12.33 -14.46
CA THR A 98 0.53 11.38 -13.73
C THR A 98 -0.91 11.48 -14.21
N THR A 99 -1.54 10.35 -14.51
CA THR A 99 -2.95 10.26 -14.90
C THR A 99 -3.58 8.98 -14.35
N TYR A 100 -4.88 8.99 -14.07
CA TYR A 100 -5.60 7.76 -13.75
C TYR A 100 -6.26 7.20 -15.01
N ASN A 101 -5.99 5.93 -15.31
CA ASN A 101 -6.64 5.20 -16.38
C ASN A 101 -7.74 4.30 -15.80
N LYS A 102 -9.00 4.65 -16.09
CA LYS A 102 -10.18 3.93 -15.58
C LYS A 102 -10.28 2.50 -16.10
N ASN A 103 -9.97 2.28 -17.37
CA ASN A 103 -10.07 0.96 -18.01
C ASN A 103 -9.04 0.00 -17.42
N LYS A 104 -7.82 0.48 -17.20
CA LYS A 104 -6.74 -0.32 -16.62
C LYS A 104 -6.79 -0.45 -15.10
N LYS A 105 -7.69 0.31 -14.45
CA LYS A 105 -7.76 0.50 -13.00
C LYS A 105 -6.39 0.80 -12.40
N ALA A 106 -5.72 1.81 -12.96
CA ALA A 106 -4.32 2.08 -12.63
C ALA A 106 -3.95 3.56 -12.69
N LEU A 107 -3.04 3.97 -11.80
CA LEU A 107 -2.36 5.24 -11.88
C LEU A 107 -1.14 5.08 -12.80
N ILE A 108 -1.09 5.87 -13.87
CA ILE A 108 -0.01 5.86 -14.85
C ILE A 108 0.86 7.08 -14.62
N ILE A 109 2.16 6.86 -14.42
CA ILE A 109 3.15 7.94 -14.39
C ILE A 109 4.06 7.76 -15.59
N LYS A 110 4.07 8.77 -16.47
CA LYS A 110 4.93 8.80 -17.66
C LYS A 110 6.14 9.69 -17.42
N LYS A 111 7.29 9.34 -18.01
CA LYS A 111 8.56 10.07 -17.84
C LYS A 111 8.89 10.27 -16.35
N MET A 112 8.93 9.15 -15.63
CA MET A 112 9.25 9.04 -14.20
C MET A 112 10.46 9.89 -13.80
N LYS A 113 10.37 10.57 -12.66
CA LYS A 113 11.46 11.33 -12.04
C LYS A 113 11.90 10.65 -10.74
N LYS A 114 13.06 11.06 -10.18
CA LYS A 114 13.51 10.61 -8.86
C LYS A 114 12.47 10.80 -7.75
N SER A 115 11.65 11.85 -7.88
CA SER A 115 10.53 12.18 -7.00
C SER A 115 9.26 11.36 -7.26
N ASP A 116 9.31 10.29 -8.05
CA ASP A 116 8.18 9.39 -8.28
C ASP A 116 8.39 8.01 -7.63
N PHE A 117 9.57 7.73 -7.08
CA PHE A 117 9.83 6.49 -6.34
C PHE A 117 9.38 6.64 -4.88
N GLY A 118 8.62 5.66 -4.39
CA GLY A 118 8.02 5.71 -3.07
C GLY A 118 6.84 4.76 -2.91
N THR A 119 6.09 4.97 -1.84
CA THR A 119 4.94 4.14 -1.48
C THR A 119 3.66 4.86 -1.88
N TYR A 120 2.84 4.22 -2.72
CA TYR A 120 1.57 4.72 -3.21
C TYR A 120 0.41 4.05 -2.51
N THR A 121 -0.62 4.84 -2.20
CA THR A 121 -1.80 4.34 -1.50
C THR A 121 -3.05 5.14 -1.82
N THR A 122 -4.19 4.60 -1.45
CA THR A 122 -5.48 5.30 -1.42
C THR A 122 -5.75 5.83 -0.01
N LEU A 123 -6.71 6.74 0.15
CA LEU A 123 -7.02 7.35 1.45
C LEU A 123 -7.41 6.35 2.55
N LYS A 124 -7.94 5.17 2.17
CA LYS A 124 -8.31 4.12 3.13
C LYS A 124 -7.17 3.16 3.46
N MET A 125 -5.97 3.37 2.89
CA MET A 125 -4.78 2.51 3.05
C MET A 125 -4.97 1.03 2.74
N GLN A 126 -6.10 0.65 2.11
CA GLN A 126 -6.44 -0.74 1.79
C GLN A 126 -5.50 -1.39 0.78
N ILE A 127 -4.87 -0.58 -0.08
CA ILE A 127 -3.92 -1.06 -1.09
C ILE A 127 -2.67 -0.18 -1.02
N ILE A 128 -1.52 -0.83 -0.89
CA ILE A 128 -0.21 -0.22 -0.83
C ILE A 128 0.62 -0.79 -1.99
N GLN A 129 1.20 0.10 -2.80
CA GLN A 129 2.09 -0.27 -3.90
C GLN A 129 3.42 0.45 -3.73
N LYS A 130 4.52 -0.30 -3.69
CA LYS A 130 5.87 0.27 -3.61
C LYS A 130 6.44 0.38 -5.02
N VAL A 131 6.97 1.55 -5.38
CA VAL A 131 7.66 1.78 -6.65
C VAL A 131 9.11 2.11 -6.37
N GLN A 132 10.03 1.31 -6.92
CA GLN A 132 11.47 1.43 -6.71
C GLN A 132 12.18 1.68 -8.04
N GLU A 133 13.31 2.38 -7.96
CA GLU A 133 14.18 2.54 -9.11
C GLU A 133 14.77 1.18 -9.50
N SER A 134 14.67 0.83 -10.78
CA SER A 134 15.31 -0.38 -11.30
C SER A 134 16.82 -0.22 -11.14
N PRO A 135 17.54 -1.25 -10.67
CA PRO A 135 18.99 -1.20 -10.59
C PRO A 135 19.55 -0.83 -11.97
N ALA A 136 20.58 0.03 -11.97
CA ALA A 136 21.30 0.32 -13.21
C ALA A 136 21.82 -1.01 -13.75
N SER A 137 21.49 -1.33 -15.01
CA SER A 137 22.13 -2.45 -15.69
C SER A 137 23.61 -2.09 -15.78
N GLY A 138 24.45 -2.79 -15.00
CA GLY A 138 25.89 -2.62 -15.04
C GLY A 138 26.38 -2.72 -16.48
N LYS A 139 27.21 -1.76 -16.88
CA LYS A 139 28.06 -1.90 -18.06
C LYS A 139 29.37 -2.53 -17.63
#